data_AF-A0A6L9J0Y7-F1
#
_entry.id   AF-A0A6L9J0Y7-F1
#
_cell.length_a   1.000
_cell.length_b   1.000
_cell.length_c   1.000
_cell.angle_alpha   90.00
_cell.angle_beta   90.00
_cell.angle_gamma   90.00
#
_symmetry.space_group_name_H-M   'P 1'
#
loop_
_entity.id
_entity.type
_entity.pdbx_description
1 polymer ?
#
loop_
_entity_poly.entity_id
_entity_poly.type
_entity_poly.pdbx_seq_one_letter_code
_entity_poly.pdbx_strand_id
1 'polypeptide(L)'
;MDDNKRMWRISRLDAQILVTVLAVALAALALYVAWRNDQRTEIVVNEDVTNEEATAILERANDAVAFADSILSFLEGASVVVGAGLAIGAWMLRNSIQSQIETTRDFVQQTEARFAEREQELTALETDLKQRLDTLVTFTEQQLAGAKDEARASFRVLSLLVLAEQQVRDHNLNTALRTLEEAYVADADNQATNYLLGYLYTSRKQFDVAIERLERALELDPGFAPAQAALGLALRRKGDGTHDDPTEQARLWAMAEAKLLEALGRDPHLTDADGESYFGTLGGLYRRQNRFDDALRVYDEARRVTPNSSYPITNLAALHKRLGHDDQATFFFERVVRAAELQLDDDPRDYWTRADYAQAKLVLGDVASAVAELRTVIDSVQEYGLLESVRSGLAFLAQSPTSIEGLDEMLALVNTALSTREQQPSQNQDAVDTV
;
A
#
# COMPACT_ATOMS: atom_id res chain seq x y z
N MET A 1 20.33 -66.86 5.68
CA MET A 1 19.37 -67.99 5.72
C MET A 1 18.42 -67.71 4.57
N ASP A 2 18.70 -68.12 3.35
CA ASP A 2 18.68 -69.52 2.93
C ASP A 2 19.56 -69.65 1.67
N ASP A 3 20.75 -70.20 1.85
CA ASP A 3 21.64 -70.64 0.79
C ASP A 3 21.77 -72.17 0.96
N ASN A 4 21.96 -72.91 -0.14
CA ASN A 4 22.30 -74.37 -0.18
C ASN A 4 21.23 -75.47 -0.36
N LYS A 5 19.99 -75.21 -0.79
CA LYS A 5 19.08 -76.32 -1.19
C LYS A 5 19.00 -76.64 -2.69
N ARG A 6 19.82 -75.99 -3.54
CA ARG A 6 19.83 -76.23 -5.00
C ARG A 6 21.05 -76.99 -5.54
N MET A 7 21.97 -77.44 -4.68
CA MET A 7 23.26 -78.01 -5.12
C MET A 7 23.38 -79.55 -5.09
N TRP A 8 22.28 -80.30 -4.93
CA TRP A 8 22.32 -81.79 -4.95
C TRP A 8 21.41 -82.46 -5.98
N ARG A 9 20.87 -81.70 -6.95
CA ARG A 9 20.09 -82.23 -8.09
C ARG A 9 20.93 -82.56 -9.33
N ILE A 10 22.25 -82.66 -9.17
CA ILE A 10 23.17 -83.17 -10.20
C ILE A 10 23.23 -84.72 -10.16
N SER A 11 22.69 -85.38 -9.14
CA SER A 11 22.95 -86.79 -8.82
C SER A 11 22.06 -87.86 -9.48
N ARG A 12 21.37 -87.58 -10.60
CA ARG A 12 20.67 -88.63 -11.39
C ARG A 12 21.04 -88.68 -12.87
N LEU A 13 21.21 -87.53 -13.52
CA LEU A 13 21.69 -87.49 -14.91
C LEU A 13 23.18 -87.88 -15.00
N ASP A 14 24.01 -87.38 -14.08
CA ASP A 14 25.43 -87.78 -14.02
C ASP A 14 25.57 -89.26 -13.72
N ALA A 15 24.70 -89.83 -12.88
CA ALA A 15 24.70 -91.26 -12.59
C ALA A 15 24.35 -92.10 -13.83
N GLN A 16 23.39 -91.67 -14.66
CA GLN A 16 23.06 -92.36 -15.91
C GLN A 16 24.19 -92.26 -16.94
N ILE A 17 24.82 -91.09 -17.08
CA ILE A 17 25.98 -90.91 -17.96
C ILE A 17 27.16 -91.77 -17.47
N LEU A 18 27.45 -91.76 -16.16
CA LEU A 18 28.50 -92.58 -15.56
C LEU A 18 28.24 -94.07 -15.76
N VAL A 19 27.00 -94.53 -15.55
CA VAL A 19 26.59 -95.94 -15.77
C VAL A 19 26.75 -96.33 -17.24
N THR A 20 26.43 -95.42 -18.17
CA THR A 20 26.55 -95.69 -19.61
C THR A 20 28.03 -95.75 -20.02
N VAL A 21 28.87 -94.84 -19.52
CA VAL A 21 30.33 -94.87 -19.75
C VAL A 21 30.98 -96.12 -19.12
N LEU A 22 30.54 -96.52 -17.92
CA LEU A 22 31.03 -97.71 -17.23
C LEU A 22 30.63 -99.01 -17.97
N ALA A 23 29.42 -99.08 -18.52
CA ALA A 23 28.95 -100.21 -19.31
C ALA A 23 29.76 -100.37 -20.62
N VAL A 24 30.08 -99.25 -21.29
CA VAL A 24 30.95 -99.23 -22.48
C VAL A 24 32.36 -99.70 -22.14
N ALA A 25 32.93 -99.23 -21.02
CA ALA A 25 34.27 -99.62 -20.58
C ALA A 25 34.36 -101.12 -20.21
N LEU A 26 33.34 -101.67 -19.55
CA LEU A 26 33.26 -103.10 -19.21
C LEU A 26 33.10 -103.99 -20.44
N ALA A 27 32.29 -103.57 -21.42
CA ALA A 27 32.16 -104.28 -22.69
C ALA A 27 33.49 -104.27 -23.46
N ALA A 28 34.17 -103.13 -23.56
CA ALA A 28 35.49 -103.05 -24.20
C ALA A 28 36.56 -103.92 -23.50
N LEU A 29 36.53 -104.00 -22.16
CA LEU A 29 37.43 -104.85 -21.38
C LEU A 29 37.17 -106.34 -21.61
N ALA A 30 35.90 -106.77 -21.66
CA ALA A 30 35.54 -108.16 -21.95
C ALA A 30 36.01 -108.60 -23.35
N LEU A 31 35.91 -107.69 -24.34
CA LEU A 31 36.38 -107.91 -25.71
C LEU A 31 37.90 -107.98 -25.81
N TYR A 32 38.62 -107.13 -25.08
CA TYR A 32 40.07 -107.19 -24.98
C TYR A 32 40.58 -108.49 -24.35
N VAL A 33 39.89 -108.99 -23.31
CA VAL A 33 40.23 -110.27 -22.66
C VAL A 33 39.98 -111.46 -23.60
N ALA A 34 38.86 -111.46 -24.33
CA ALA A 34 38.55 -112.50 -25.32
C ALA A 34 39.60 -112.56 -26.44
N TRP A 35 40.00 -111.39 -26.98
CA TRP A 35 41.05 -111.28 -28.00
C TRP A 35 42.42 -111.76 -27.52
N ARG A 36 42.79 -111.43 -26.27
CA ARG A 36 44.11 -111.80 -25.69
C ARG A 36 44.27 -113.31 -25.47
N ASN A 37 43.18 -114.02 -25.18
CA ASN A 37 43.24 -115.47 -24.90
C ASN A 37 43.44 -116.32 -26.16
N ASP A 38 43.01 -115.84 -27.33
CA ASP A 38 43.10 -116.57 -28.62
C ASP A 38 44.50 -116.49 -29.28
N GLN A 39 45.35 -115.55 -28.86
CA GLN A 39 46.70 -115.34 -29.41
C GLN A 39 47.80 -116.29 -28.86
N ARG A 40 47.48 -117.26 -27.98
CA ARG A 40 48.48 -118.10 -27.28
C ARG A 40 48.76 -119.48 -27.89
N THR A 41 48.11 -119.86 -28.98
CA THR A 41 48.41 -121.11 -29.68
C THR A 41 49.08 -120.78 -31.02
N GLU A 42 50.41 -120.92 -31.07
CA GLU A 42 51.19 -120.85 -32.32
C GLU A 42 50.69 -121.94 -33.28
N ILE A 43 50.22 -121.54 -34.46
CA ILE A 43 49.88 -122.48 -35.53
C ILE A 43 51.16 -122.78 -36.30
N VAL A 44 51.74 -123.95 -36.08
CA VAL A 44 52.77 -124.53 -36.95
C VAL A 44 52.07 -125.12 -38.17
N VAL A 45 52.24 -124.51 -39.33
CA VAL A 45 51.74 -125.04 -40.60
C VAL A 45 52.75 -126.09 -41.11
N ASN A 46 52.33 -127.35 -41.24
CA ASN A 46 53.12 -128.40 -41.90
C ASN A 46 52.24 -129.13 -42.94
N GLU A 47 52.85 -129.65 -44.01
CA GLU A 47 52.26 -129.87 -45.34
C GLU A 47 51.14 -130.92 -45.53
N ASP A 48 50.52 -131.47 -44.48
CA ASP A 48 49.38 -132.39 -44.61
C ASP A 48 48.20 -131.95 -43.71
N VAL A 49 47.46 -130.93 -44.12
CA VAL A 49 46.25 -130.44 -43.40
C VAL A 49 45.01 -131.20 -43.88
N THR A 50 44.24 -131.74 -42.93
CA THR A 50 43.05 -132.57 -43.19
C THR A 50 41.79 -131.72 -43.40
N ASN A 51 40.78 -132.26 -44.10
CA ASN A 51 39.54 -131.52 -44.43
C ASN A 51 38.77 -130.98 -43.19
N GLU A 52 38.93 -131.55 -42.00
CA GLU A 52 38.30 -131.06 -40.77
C GLU A 52 38.92 -129.74 -40.27
N GLU A 53 40.22 -129.54 -40.49
CA GLU A 53 40.96 -128.35 -40.02
C GLU A 53 40.66 -127.11 -40.87
N ALA A 54 40.35 -127.29 -42.17
CA ALA A 54 39.97 -126.19 -43.07
C ALA A 54 38.60 -125.58 -42.72
N THR A 55 37.64 -126.40 -42.27
CA THR A 55 36.31 -125.94 -41.83
C THR A 55 36.35 -125.12 -40.54
N ALA A 56 37.22 -125.47 -39.58
CA ALA A 56 37.37 -124.74 -38.33
C ALA A 56 37.96 -123.34 -38.52
N ILE A 57 38.83 -123.17 -39.53
CA ILE A 57 39.42 -121.86 -39.88
C ILE A 57 38.39 -120.94 -40.54
N LEU A 58 37.52 -121.49 -41.40
CA LEU A 58 36.45 -120.74 -42.07
C LEU A 58 35.35 -120.28 -41.11
N GLU A 59 34.99 -121.11 -40.13
CA GLU A 59 33.98 -120.76 -39.12
C GLU A 59 34.48 -119.62 -38.20
N ARG A 60 35.75 -119.68 -37.78
CA ARG A 60 36.40 -118.61 -36.99
C ARG A 60 36.52 -117.28 -37.74
N ALA A 61 36.75 -117.31 -39.05
CA ALA A 61 36.81 -116.09 -39.86
C ALA A 61 35.44 -115.41 -39.97
N ASN A 62 34.36 -116.18 -40.08
CA ASN A 62 32.99 -115.65 -40.12
C ASN A 62 32.57 -115.01 -38.78
N ASP A 63 32.96 -115.62 -37.65
CA ASP A 63 32.66 -115.06 -36.32
C ASP A 63 33.39 -113.71 -36.08
N ALA A 64 34.62 -113.58 -36.58
CA ALA A 64 35.38 -112.33 -36.48
C ALA A 64 34.75 -111.18 -37.29
N VAL A 65 34.16 -111.48 -38.45
CA VAL A 65 33.47 -110.49 -39.29
C VAL A 65 32.16 -110.04 -38.66
N ALA A 66 31.35 -110.97 -38.12
CA ALA A 66 30.10 -110.65 -37.43
C ALA A 66 30.33 -109.77 -36.18
N PHE A 67 31.46 -109.98 -35.50
CA PHE A 67 31.87 -109.17 -34.37
C PHE A 67 32.25 -107.72 -34.74
N ALA A 68 32.94 -107.53 -35.87
CA ALA A 68 33.33 -106.20 -36.36
C ALA A 68 32.11 -105.33 -36.73
N ASP A 69 31.08 -105.91 -37.35
CA ASP A 69 29.85 -105.20 -37.73
C ASP A 69 29.08 -104.69 -36.50
N SER A 70 29.05 -105.47 -35.41
CA SER A 70 28.38 -105.06 -34.17
C SER A 70 29.06 -103.86 -33.49
N ILE A 71 30.38 -103.73 -33.60
CA ILE A 71 31.12 -102.57 -33.07
C ILE A 71 30.81 -101.31 -33.86
N LEU A 72 30.72 -101.43 -35.20
CA LEU A 72 30.49 -100.28 -36.07
C LEU A 72 29.10 -99.64 -35.83
N SER A 73 28.05 -100.46 -35.72
CA SER A 73 26.69 -99.97 -35.43
C SER A 73 26.57 -99.30 -34.05
N PHE A 74 27.34 -99.77 -33.07
CA PHE A 74 27.37 -99.14 -31.75
C PHE A 74 28.00 -97.74 -31.77
N LEU A 75 29.09 -97.59 -32.52
CA LEU A 75 29.79 -96.30 -32.67
C LEU A 75 28.95 -95.26 -33.43
N GLU A 76 28.19 -95.68 -34.45
CA GLU A 76 27.25 -94.80 -35.16
C GLU A 76 26.14 -94.28 -34.24
N GLY A 77 25.55 -95.15 -33.41
CA GLY A 77 24.48 -94.77 -32.46
C GLY A 77 24.93 -93.79 -31.38
N ALA A 78 26.18 -93.91 -30.90
CA ALA A 78 26.71 -93.04 -29.84
C ALA A 78 26.96 -91.58 -30.30
N SER A 79 27.31 -91.39 -31.58
CA SER A 79 27.67 -90.08 -32.14
C SER A 79 26.48 -89.09 -32.24
N VAL A 80 25.28 -89.60 -32.51
CA VAL A 80 24.05 -88.81 -32.68
C VAL A 80 23.57 -88.19 -31.35
N VAL A 81 23.73 -88.92 -30.25
CA VAL A 81 23.26 -88.51 -28.92
C VAL A 81 24.08 -87.33 -28.38
N VAL A 82 25.39 -87.34 -28.61
CA VAL A 82 26.29 -86.26 -28.16
C VAL A 82 26.04 -84.97 -28.93
N GLY A 83 25.82 -85.06 -30.25
CA GLY A 83 25.49 -83.89 -31.10
C GLY A 83 24.17 -83.22 -30.71
N ALA A 84 23.14 -84.00 -30.41
CA ALA A 84 21.84 -83.48 -29.98
C ALA A 84 21.91 -82.74 -28.63
N GLY A 85 22.71 -83.24 -27.68
CA GLY A 85 22.87 -82.62 -26.36
C GLY A 85 23.48 -81.22 -26.41
N LEU A 86 24.52 -81.02 -27.21
CA LEU A 86 25.19 -79.71 -27.36
C LEU A 86 24.28 -78.66 -28.01
N ALA A 87 23.48 -79.05 -29.01
CA ALA A 87 22.53 -78.16 -29.68
C ALA A 87 21.41 -77.67 -28.74
N ILE A 88 20.88 -78.57 -27.90
CA ILE A 88 19.87 -78.22 -26.89
C ILE A 88 20.46 -77.26 -25.85
N GLY A 89 21.69 -77.51 -25.39
CA GLY A 89 22.37 -76.63 -24.45
C GLY A 89 22.58 -75.20 -24.99
N ALA A 90 23.05 -75.07 -26.24
CA ALA A 90 23.22 -73.77 -26.89
C ALA A 90 21.89 -73.04 -27.12
N TRP A 91 20.83 -73.77 -27.49
CA TRP A 91 19.48 -73.21 -27.65
C TRP A 91 18.92 -72.68 -26.33
N MET A 92 19.07 -73.44 -25.23
CA MET A 92 18.63 -73.01 -23.90
C MET A 92 19.38 -71.76 -23.42
N LEU A 93 20.70 -71.67 -23.64
CA LEU A 93 21.50 -70.51 -23.25
C LEU A 93 21.08 -69.25 -24.01
N ARG A 94 20.88 -69.38 -25.34
CA ARG A 94 20.42 -68.28 -26.19
C ARG A 94 19.06 -67.75 -25.75
N ASN A 95 18.12 -68.65 -25.45
CA ASN A 95 16.76 -68.28 -25.05
C ASN A 95 16.74 -67.59 -23.67
N SER A 96 17.57 -68.06 -22.72
CA SER A 96 17.70 -67.44 -21.39
C SER A 96 18.29 -66.03 -21.43
N ILE A 97 19.29 -65.79 -22.30
CA ILE A 97 19.92 -64.48 -22.44
C ILE A 97 18.99 -63.49 -23.16
N GLN A 98 18.26 -63.94 -24.18
CA GLN A 98 17.28 -63.09 -24.89
C GLN A 98 16.16 -62.62 -23.97
N SER A 99 15.60 -63.52 -23.14
CA SER A 99 14.56 -63.17 -22.16
C SER A 99 15.04 -62.13 -21.12
N GLN A 100 16.31 -62.19 -20.69
CA GLN A 100 16.87 -61.18 -19.78
C GLN A 100 17.13 -59.84 -20.47
N ILE A 101 17.51 -59.83 -21.74
CA ILE A 101 17.71 -58.60 -22.52
C ILE A 101 16.37 -57.90 -22.76
N GLU A 102 15.31 -58.64 -23.08
CA GLU A 102 13.97 -58.09 -23.28
C GLU A 102 13.41 -57.48 -21.98
N THR A 103 13.50 -58.20 -20.86
CA THR A 103 13.06 -57.67 -19.55
C THR A 103 13.87 -56.46 -19.10
N THR A 104 15.17 -56.43 -19.38
CA THR A 104 16.01 -55.25 -19.09
C THR A 104 15.66 -54.07 -20.00
N ARG A 105 15.38 -54.32 -21.29
CA ARG A 105 14.96 -53.28 -22.24
C ARG A 105 13.62 -52.69 -21.86
N ASP A 106 12.65 -53.50 -21.48
CA ASP A 106 11.33 -53.05 -21.03
C ASP A 106 11.42 -52.25 -19.72
N PHE A 107 12.27 -52.67 -18.77
CA PHE A 107 12.53 -51.93 -17.54
C PHE A 107 13.18 -50.56 -17.82
N VAL A 108 14.16 -50.50 -18.74
CA VAL A 108 14.80 -49.25 -19.16
C VAL A 108 13.77 -48.33 -19.83
N GLN A 109 12.94 -48.84 -20.75
CA GLN A 109 11.91 -48.04 -21.41
C GLN A 109 10.84 -47.51 -20.44
N GLN A 110 10.38 -48.33 -19.49
CA GLN A 110 9.45 -47.87 -18.46
C GLN A 110 10.09 -46.81 -17.54
N THR A 111 11.38 -46.95 -17.25
CA THR A 111 12.12 -46.01 -16.42
C THR A 111 12.31 -44.69 -17.17
N GLU A 112 12.72 -44.71 -18.43
CA GLU A 112 12.82 -43.54 -19.31
C GLU A 112 11.47 -42.83 -19.46
N ALA A 113 10.38 -43.57 -19.66
CA ALA A 113 9.03 -43.02 -19.75
C ALA A 113 8.62 -42.31 -18.45
N ARG A 114 8.88 -42.91 -17.28
CA ARG A 114 8.62 -42.27 -15.97
C ARG A 114 9.50 -41.06 -15.71
N PHE A 115 10.75 -41.06 -16.18
CA PHE A 115 11.62 -39.89 -16.11
C PHE A 115 11.11 -38.76 -17.00
N ALA A 116 10.71 -39.06 -18.24
CA ALA A 116 10.12 -38.08 -19.15
C ALA A 116 8.80 -37.49 -18.62
N GLU A 117 7.95 -38.32 -18.00
CA GLU A 117 6.72 -37.86 -17.34
C GLU A 117 7.01 -36.93 -16.17
N ARG A 118 7.95 -37.30 -15.28
CA ARG A 118 8.39 -36.43 -14.18
C ARG A 118 9.06 -35.14 -14.64
N GLU A 119 9.82 -35.19 -15.74
CA GLU A 119 10.45 -34.02 -16.33
C GLU A 119 9.39 -33.06 -16.91
N GLN A 120 8.34 -33.59 -17.54
CA GLN A 120 7.17 -32.79 -17.95
C GLN A 120 6.42 -32.19 -16.75
N GLU A 121 6.17 -32.96 -15.69
CA GLU A 121 5.54 -32.46 -14.47
C GLU A 121 6.36 -31.34 -13.80
N LEU A 122 7.69 -31.51 -13.71
CA LEU A 122 8.59 -30.49 -13.17
C LEU A 122 8.60 -29.23 -14.03
N THR A 123 8.62 -29.37 -15.35
CA THR A 123 8.57 -28.23 -16.28
C THR A 123 7.23 -27.50 -16.19
N ALA A 124 6.13 -28.24 -16.06
CA ALA A 124 4.79 -27.67 -15.86
C ALA A 124 4.70 -26.93 -14.51
N LEU A 125 5.24 -27.51 -13.44
CA LEU A 125 5.30 -26.88 -12.11
C LEU A 125 6.17 -25.62 -12.14
N GLU A 126 7.33 -25.65 -12.79
CA GLU A 126 8.19 -24.48 -12.93
C GLU A 126 7.49 -23.36 -13.71
N THR A 127 6.73 -23.72 -14.76
CA THR A 127 5.96 -22.77 -15.55
C THR A 127 4.82 -22.15 -14.73
N ASP A 128 4.06 -22.96 -13.99
CA ASP A 128 2.99 -22.47 -13.08
C ASP A 128 3.57 -21.57 -11.98
N LEU A 129 4.69 -21.97 -11.37
CA LEU A 129 5.35 -21.19 -10.31
C LEU A 129 5.84 -19.83 -10.84
N LYS A 130 6.45 -19.81 -12.03
CA LYS A 130 6.86 -18.57 -12.72
C LYS A 130 5.66 -17.68 -13.00
N GLN A 131 4.58 -18.22 -13.54
CA GLN A 131 3.38 -17.46 -13.83
C GLN A 131 2.74 -16.86 -12.57
N ARG A 132 2.68 -17.61 -11.47
CA ARG A 132 2.18 -17.12 -10.18
C ARG A 132 3.08 -16.04 -9.60
N LEU A 133 4.40 -16.22 -9.70
CA LEU A 133 5.36 -15.23 -9.22
C LEU A 133 5.25 -13.92 -10.01
N ASP A 134 5.17 -13.99 -11.33
CA ASP A 134 4.95 -12.81 -12.20
C ASP A 134 3.64 -12.10 -11.85
N THR A 135 2.56 -12.86 -11.62
CA THR A 135 1.27 -12.30 -11.23
C THR A 135 1.37 -11.56 -9.89
N LEU A 136 2.06 -12.17 -8.90
CA LEU A 136 2.24 -11.58 -7.58
C LEU A 136 3.14 -10.33 -7.62
N VAL A 137 4.22 -10.37 -8.40
CA VAL A 137 5.11 -9.22 -8.62
C VAL A 137 4.33 -8.09 -9.26
N THR A 138 3.61 -8.36 -10.35
CA THR A 138 2.79 -7.34 -11.05
C THR A 138 1.73 -6.75 -10.12
N PHE A 139 1.05 -7.58 -9.33
CA PHE A 139 0.08 -7.11 -8.34
C PHE A 139 0.73 -6.22 -7.28
N THR A 140 1.89 -6.62 -6.76
CA THR A 140 2.62 -5.85 -5.74
C THR A 140 3.14 -4.53 -6.30
N GLU A 141 3.64 -4.52 -7.53
CA GLU A 141 4.08 -3.32 -8.23
C GLU A 141 2.92 -2.34 -8.47
N GLN A 142 1.74 -2.84 -8.87
CA GLN A 142 0.54 -2.02 -9.00
C GLN A 142 0.10 -1.41 -7.67
N GLN A 143 0.07 -2.20 -6.59
CA GLN A 143 -0.26 -1.72 -5.25
C GLN A 143 0.75 -0.65 -4.78
N LEU A 144 2.05 -0.89 -4.99
CA LEU A 144 3.10 0.06 -4.64
C LEU A 144 3.03 1.35 -5.46
N ALA A 145 2.71 1.27 -6.76
CA ALA A 145 2.51 2.43 -7.61
C ALA A 145 1.29 3.25 -7.14
N GLY A 146 0.16 2.58 -6.88
CA GLY A 146 -1.04 3.22 -6.33
C GLY A 146 -0.76 3.92 -4.99
N ALA A 147 -0.10 3.24 -4.06
CA ALA A 147 0.26 3.83 -2.77
C ALA A 147 1.23 5.01 -2.91
N LYS A 148 2.17 4.97 -3.86
CA LYS A 148 3.07 6.10 -4.15
C LYS A 148 2.32 7.31 -4.71
N ASP A 149 1.36 7.08 -5.59
CA ASP A 149 0.58 8.16 -6.19
C ASP A 149 -0.38 8.78 -5.17
N GLU A 150 -1.00 7.98 -4.31
CA GLU A 150 -1.79 8.45 -3.17
C GLU A 150 -0.93 9.28 -2.21
N ALA A 151 0.24 8.77 -1.81
CA ALA A 151 1.16 9.52 -0.93
C ALA A 151 1.64 10.83 -1.56
N ARG A 152 1.88 10.86 -2.88
CA ARG A 152 2.22 12.10 -3.61
C ARG A 152 1.06 13.09 -3.61
N ALA A 153 -0.16 12.62 -3.81
CA ALA A 153 -1.36 13.46 -3.76
C ALA A 153 -1.55 14.07 -2.37
N SER A 154 -1.49 13.26 -1.30
CA SER A 154 -1.58 13.74 0.08
C SER A 154 -0.46 14.72 0.43
N PHE A 155 0.77 14.45 0.01
CA PHE A 155 1.90 15.36 0.23
C PHE A 155 1.72 16.69 -0.52
N ARG A 156 1.20 16.65 -1.75
CA ARG A 156 0.88 17.84 -2.52
C ARG A 156 -0.19 18.68 -1.81
N VAL A 157 -1.29 18.06 -1.37
CA VAL A 157 -2.36 18.74 -0.63
C VAL A 157 -1.80 19.38 0.63
N LEU A 158 -1.06 18.63 1.46
CA LEU A 158 -0.44 19.17 2.67
C LEU A 158 0.46 20.38 2.39
N SER A 159 1.29 20.31 1.34
CA SER A 159 2.17 21.41 0.95
C SER A 159 1.39 22.65 0.52
N LEU A 160 0.29 22.45 -0.23
CA LEU A 160 -0.60 23.54 -0.65
C LEU A 160 -1.35 24.15 0.53
N LEU A 161 -1.79 23.34 1.50
CA LEU A 161 -2.45 23.83 2.73
C LEU A 161 -1.51 24.71 3.56
N VAL A 162 -0.27 24.28 3.79
CA VAL A 162 0.72 25.07 4.52
C VAL A 162 1.01 26.39 3.80
N LEU A 163 1.13 26.37 2.47
CA LEU A 163 1.32 27.57 1.68
C LEU A 163 0.10 28.50 1.75
N ALA A 164 -1.11 27.95 1.65
CA ALA A 164 -2.34 28.71 1.73
C ALA A 164 -2.51 29.36 3.10
N GLU A 165 -2.28 28.65 4.20
CA GLU A 165 -2.32 29.22 5.55
C GLU A 165 -1.32 30.36 5.73
N GLN A 166 -0.11 30.22 5.18
CA GLN A 166 0.86 31.30 5.21
C GLN A 166 0.36 32.52 4.43
N GLN A 167 -0.22 32.30 3.24
CA GLN A 167 -0.80 33.37 2.45
C GLN A 167 -2.01 34.03 3.14
N VAL A 168 -2.80 33.28 3.92
CA VAL A 168 -3.88 33.82 4.75
C VAL A 168 -3.32 34.74 5.82
N ARG A 169 -2.30 34.29 6.57
CA ARG A 169 -1.60 35.11 7.57
C ARG A 169 -0.95 36.36 6.97
N ASP A 170 -0.43 36.26 5.75
CA ASP A 170 0.11 37.39 5.01
C ASP A 170 -0.99 38.28 4.36
N HIS A 171 -2.26 38.03 4.68
CA HIS A 171 -3.46 38.70 4.14
C HIS A 171 -3.57 38.70 2.60
N ASN A 172 -2.93 37.73 1.93
CA ASN A 172 -2.96 37.53 0.49
C ASN A 172 -4.12 36.62 0.07
N LEU A 173 -5.36 36.99 0.44
CA LEU A 173 -6.55 36.13 0.33
C LEU A 173 -6.82 35.61 -1.09
N ASN A 174 -6.52 36.41 -2.12
CA ASN A 174 -6.70 36.02 -3.53
C ASN A 174 -5.73 34.92 -3.97
N THR A 175 -4.49 34.98 -3.48
CA THR A 175 -3.49 33.95 -3.77
C THR A 175 -3.79 32.70 -2.98
N ALA A 176 -4.15 32.85 -1.69
CA ALA A 176 -4.59 31.76 -0.83
C ALA A 176 -5.74 30.97 -1.44
N LEU A 177 -6.75 31.66 -1.99
CA LEU A 177 -7.89 30.97 -2.60
C LEU A 177 -7.44 30.10 -3.78
N ARG A 178 -6.64 30.65 -4.70
CA ARG A 178 -6.16 29.88 -5.86
C ARG A 178 -5.35 28.66 -5.45
N THR A 179 -4.50 28.81 -4.44
CA THR A 179 -3.71 27.70 -3.89
C THR A 179 -4.61 26.64 -3.27
N LEU A 180 -5.71 27.03 -2.60
CA LEU A 180 -6.70 26.09 -2.05
C LEU A 180 -7.59 25.45 -3.12
N GLU A 181 -7.89 26.15 -4.21
CA GLU A 181 -8.57 25.58 -5.38
C GLU A 181 -7.69 24.49 -6.02
N GLU A 182 -6.39 24.72 -6.13
CA GLU A 182 -5.44 23.69 -6.56
C GLU A 182 -5.39 22.49 -5.58
N ALA A 183 -5.46 22.75 -4.27
CA ALA A 183 -5.50 21.69 -3.26
C ALA A 183 -6.81 20.87 -3.38
N TYR A 184 -7.93 21.55 -3.65
CA TYR A 184 -9.24 20.93 -3.83
C TYR A 184 -9.31 20.09 -5.11
N VAL A 185 -8.68 20.53 -6.20
CA VAL A 185 -8.56 19.71 -7.42
C VAL A 185 -7.70 18.47 -7.18
N ALA A 186 -6.70 18.55 -6.30
CA ALA A 186 -5.87 17.41 -5.94
C ALA A 186 -6.60 16.41 -5.03
N ASP A 187 -7.37 16.90 -4.07
CA ASP A 187 -8.21 16.09 -3.18
C ASP A 187 -9.41 16.92 -2.67
N ALA A 188 -10.57 16.67 -3.27
CA ALA A 188 -11.81 17.36 -2.92
C ALA A 188 -12.40 16.88 -1.58
N ASP A 189 -11.99 15.70 -1.11
CA ASP A 189 -12.46 15.07 0.12
C ASP A 189 -11.47 15.26 1.27
N ASN A 190 -10.62 16.28 1.18
CA ASN A 190 -9.76 16.71 2.28
C ASN A 190 -10.50 17.68 3.22
N GLN A 191 -10.63 17.33 4.50
CA GLN A 191 -11.34 18.16 5.48
C GLN A 191 -10.65 19.51 5.73
N ALA A 192 -9.31 19.57 5.72
CA ALA A 192 -8.56 20.81 5.96
C ALA A 192 -8.68 21.77 4.76
N THR A 193 -8.64 21.25 3.53
CA THR A 193 -8.91 22.05 2.32
C THR A 193 -10.30 22.67 2.36
N ASN A 194 -11.33 21.86 2.66
CA ASN A 194 -12.71 22.34 2.76
C ASN A 194 -12.88 23.37 3.89
N TYR A 195 -12.21 23.18 5.03
CA TYR A 195 -12.16 24.17 6.12
C TYR A 195 -11.58 25.52 5.67
N LEU A 196 -10.38 25.52 5.08
CA LEU A 196 -9.69 26.76 4.69
C LEU A 196 -10.42 27.48 3.55
N LEU A 197 -11.00 26.74 2.59
CA LEU A 197 -11.89 27.30 1.58
C LEU A 197 -13.10 27.97 2.23
N GLY A 198 -13.76 27.28 3.16
CA GLY A 198 -14.89 27.83 3.91
C GLY A 198 -14.53 29.10 4.69
N TYR A 199 -13.36 29.13 5.31
CA TYR A 199 -12.83 30.31 5.99
C TYR A 199 -12.65 31.48 5.01
N LEU A 200 -12.01 31.26 3.86
CA LEU A 200 -11.82 32.31 2.85
C LEU A 200 -13.11 32.82 2.22
N TYR A 201 -14.04 31.91 1.89
CA TYR A 201 -15.35 32.30 1.38
C TYR A 201 -16.14 33.12 2.40
N THR A 202 -15.96 32.85 3.70
CA THR A 202 -16.53 33.69 4.77
C THR A 202 -15.95 35.11 4.72
N SER A 203 -14.63 35.25 4.57
CA SER A 203 -13.97 36.55 4.44
C SER A 203 -14.42 37.32 3.19
N ARG A 204 -14.77 36.61 2.11
CA ARG A 204 -15.35 37.18 0.88
C ARG A 204 -16.85 37.42 0.93
N LYS A 205 -17.50 37.21 2.08
CA LYS A 205 -18.96 37.34 2.27
C LYS A 205 -19.80 36.36 1.44
N GLN A 206 -19.19 35.31 0.88
CA GLN A 206 -19.87 34.24 0.17
C GLN A 206 -20.34 33.18 1.18
N PHE A 207 -21.26 33.57 2.07
CA PHE A 207 -21.58 32.79 3.26
C PHE A 207 -22.22 31.43 2.97
N ASP A 208 -23.04 31.31 1.93
CA ASP A 208 -23.68 30.04 1.58
C ASP A 208 -22.64 29.01 1.11
N VAL A 209 -21.73 29.43 0.21
CA VAL A 209 -20.61 28.60 -0.25
C VAL A 209 -19.69 28.24 0.91
N ALA A 210 -19.42 29.20 1.81
CA ALA A 210 -18.62 28.95 3.00
C ALA A 210 -19.22 27.86 3.89
N ILE A 211 -20.53 27.96 4.18
CA ILE A 211 -21.27 26.99 4.99
C ILE A 211 -21.21 25.61 4.34
N GLU A 212 -21.46 25.50 3.03
CA GLU A 212 -21.39 24.21 2.30
C GLU A 212 -20.02 23.55 2.45
N ARG A 213 -18.93 24.32 2.27
CA ARG A 213 -17.56 23.78 2.42
C ARG A 213 -17.26 23.36 3.85
N LEU A 214 -17.71 24.12 4.83
CA LEU A 214 -17.50 23.81 6.25
C LEU A 214 -18.32 22.60 6.69
N GLU A 215 -19.54 22.46 6.19
CA GLU A 215 -20.36 21.26 6.38
C GLU A 215 -19.69 20.05 5.75
N ARG A 216 -19.15 20.16 4.54
CA ARG A 216 -18.39 19.07 3.90
C ARG A 216 -17.17 18.65 4.74
N ALA A 217 -16.42 19.59 5.30
CA ALA A 217 -15.31 19.29 6.20
C ALA A 217 -15.76 18.49 7.44
N LEU A 218 -16.94 18.81 7.99
CA LEU A 218 -17.52 18.12 9.15
C LEU A 218 -18.18 16.78 8.80
N GLU A 219 -18.62 16.58 7.56
CA GLU A 219 -19.04 15.26 7.06
C GLU A 219 -17.86 14.29 6.98
N LEU A 220 -16.71 14.79 6.53
CA LEU A 220 -15.47 14.03 6.41
C LEU A 220 -14.87 13.72 7.79
N ASP A 221 -14.87 14.70 8.69
CA ASP A 221 -14.46 14.54 10.08
C ASP A 221 -15.38 15.32 11.03
N PRO A 222 -16.36 14.64 11.65
CA PRO A 222 -17.26 15.27 12.65
C PRO A 222 -16.53 15.82 13.89
N GLY A 223 -15.29 15.37 14.12
CA GLY A 223 -14.41 15.80 15.19
C GLY A 223 -13.68 17.11 14.94
N PHE A 224 -13.68 17.61 13.69
CA PHE A 224 -12.79 18.68 13.25
C PHE A 224 -13.17 20.06 13.82
N ALA A 225 -12.66 20.36 15.01
CA ALA A 225 -12.97 21.58 15.76
C ALA A 225 -12.74 22.90 14.97
N PRO A 226 -11.65 23.07 14.17
CA PRO A 226 -11.47 24.24 13.33
C PRO A 226 -12.63 24.48 12.35
N ALA A 227 -13.09 23.45 11.63
CA ALA A 227 -14.23 23.56 10.71
C ALA A 227 -15.52 23.92 11.45
N GLN A 228 -15.72 23.38 12.65
CA GLN A 228 -16.90 23.67 13.45
C GLN A 228 -16.92 25.12 13.95
N ALA A 229 -15.78 25.64 14.41
CA ALA A 229 -15.66 27.03 14.84
C ALA A 229 -15.78 28.00 13.66
N ALA A 230 -15.16 27.68 12.52
CA ALA A 230 -15.32 28.44 11.28
C ALA A 230 -16.76 28.44 10.77
N LEU A 231 -17.51 27.33 10.92
CA LEU A 231 -18.95 27.30 10.61
C LEU A 231 -19.72 28.28 11.50
N GLY A 232 -19.38 28.33 12.80
CA GLY A 232 -19.92 29.33 13.71
C GLY A 232 -19.60 30.77 13.27
N LEU A 233 -18.38 31.03 12.82
CA LEU A 233 -17.99 32.32 12.25
C LEU A 233 -18.81 32.67 10.99
N ALA A 234 -18.96 31.73 10.05
CA ALA A 234 -19.71 31.92 8.81
C ALA A 234 -21.19 32.24 9.10
N LEU A 235 -21.82 31.45 9.98
CA LEU A 235 -23.20 31.66 10.41
C LEU A 235 -23.39 33.01 11.10
N ARG A 236 -22.44 33.41 11.96
CA ARG A 236 -22.46 34.73 12.60
C ARG A 236 -22.42 35.83 11.54
N ARG A 237 -21.45 35.78 10.62
CA ARG A 237 -21.28 36.80 9.57
C ARG A 237 -22.48 36.86 8.62
N LYS A 238 -23.12 35.71 8.33
CA LYS A 238 -24.38 35.64 7.59
C LYS A 238 -25.50 36.36 8.36
N GLY A 239 -25.68 36.03 9.64
CA GLY A 239 -26.67 36.71 10.50
C GLY A 239 -26.40 38.21 10.65
N ASP A 240 -25.13 38.61 10.68
CA ASP A 240 -24.72 40.02 10.68
C ASP A 240 -25.16 40.76 9.42
N GLY A 241 -25.39 40.08 8.30
CA GLY A 241 -25.91 40.65 7.05
C GLY A 241 -27.42 40.61 6.93
N THR A 242 -28.10 39.71 7.65
CA THR A 242 -29.56 39.47 7.59
C THR A 242 -30.33 40.48 8.46
N HIS A 243 -30.31 41.76 8.11
CA HIS A 243 -31.00 42.79 8.89
C HIS A 243 -32.52 42.84 8.63
N ASP A 244 -32.95 42.42 7.44
CA ASP A 244 -34.35 42.51 7.01
C ASP A 244 -35.25 41.41 7.59
N ASP A 245 -34.65 40.37 8.18
CA ASP A 245 -35.35 39.28 8.86
C ASP A 245 -34.74 39.02 10.25
N PRO A 246 -35.25 39.69 11.30
CA PRO A 246 -34.77 39.50 12.67
C PRO A 246 -34.93 38.07 13.19
N THR A 247 -35.89 37.30 12.66
CA THR A 247 -36.12 35.92 13.09
C THR A 247 -35.00 35.03 12.54
N GLU A 248 -34.68 35.18 11.27
CA GLU A 248 -33.57 34.46 10.65
C GLU A 248 -32.22 34.89 11.22
N GLN A 249 -32.02 36.19 11.47
CA GLN A 249 -30.83 36.69 12.15
C GLN A 249 -30.63 36.03 13.53
N ALA A 250 -31.68 36.01 14.36
CA ALA A 250 -31.62 35.38 15.68
C ALA A 250 -31.32 33.88 15.57
N ARG A 251 -31.91 33.19 14.58
CA ARG A 251 -31.66 31.77 14.30
C ARG A 251 -30.20 31.52 13.92
N LEU A 252 -29.66 32.29 12.98
CA LEU A 252 -28.27 32.18 12.52
C LEU A 252 -27.28 32.45 13.66
N TRP A 253 -27.54 33.47 14.47
CA TRP A 253 -26.74 33.78 15.65
C TRP A 253 -26.80 32.69 16.72
N ALA A 254 -27.97 32.10 16.98
CA ALA A 254 -28.10 30.98 17.91
C ALA A 254 -27.33 29.74 17.43
N MET A 255 -27.40 29.44 16.13
CA MET A 255 -26.59 28.36 15.53
C MET A 255 -25.09 28.65 15.62
N ALA A 256 -24.69 29.91 15.36
CA ALA A 256 -23.31 30.33 15.50
C ALA A 256 -22.78 30.14 16.92
N GLU A 257 -23.53 30.57 17.93
CA GLU A 257 -23.19 30.38 19.34
C GLU A 257 -23.01 28.89 19.67
N ALA A 258 -23.96 28.04 19.26
CA ALA A 258 -23.89 26.61 19.51
C ALA A 258 -22.63 25.97 18.91
N LYS A 259 -22.30 26.30 17.65
CA LYS A 259 -21.11 25.75 16.96
C LYS A 259 -19.81 26.22 17.59
N LEU A 260 -19.71 27.50 17.96
CA LEU A 260 -18.54 28.06 18.64
C LEU A 260 -18.34 27.43 20.02
N LEU A 261 -19.40 27.34 20.83
CA LEU A 261 -19.32 26.75 22.17
C LEU A 261 -18.95 25.27 22.11
N GLU A 262 -19.50 24.51 21.16
CA GLU A 262 -19.15 23.11 20.97
C GLU A 262 -17.68 22.96 20.54
N ALA A 263 -17.16 23.85 19.68
CA ALA A 263 -15.77 23.78 19.22
C ALA A 263 -14.79 24.15 20.34
N LEU A 264 -15.06 25.25 21.05
CA LEU A 264 -14.27 25.73 22.19
C LEU A 264 -14.35 24.78 23.41
N GLY A 265 -15.44 24.02 23.53
CA GLY A 265 -15.57 22.96 24.53
C GLY A 265 -14.66 21.76 24.25
N ARG A 266 -14.33 21.49 22.98
CA ARG A 266 -13.37 20.45 22.58
C ARG A 266 -11.94 20.96 22.69
N ASP A 267 -11.69 22.18 22.23
CA ASP A 267 -10.37 22.83 22.31
C ASP A 267 -10.51 24.31 22.72
N PRO A 268 -10.22 24.64 23.99
CA PRO A 268 -10.22 26.03 24.47
C PRO A 268 -9.08 26.90 23.91
N HIS A 269 -8.07 26.33 23.26
CA HIS A 269 -6.95 27.09 22.68
C HIS A 269 -7.09 27.27 21.16
N LEU A 270 -8.27 26.94 20.62
CA LEU A 270 -8.52 26.97 19.19
C LEU A 270 -8.39 28.39 18.61
N THR A 271 -7.54 28.51 17.59
CA THR A 271 -7.37 29.72 16.79
C THR A 271 -7.86 29.50 15.35
N ASP A 272 -8.27 30.57 14.69
CA ASP A 272 -8.56 30.56 13.26
C ASP A 272 -7.27 30.56 12.41
N ALA A 273 -7.45 30.61 11.09
CA ALA A 273 -6.34 30.58 10.13
C ALA A 273 -5.44 31.84 10.18
N ASP A 274 -5.95 32.95 10.71
CA ASP A 274 -5.17 34.18 10.96
C ASP A 274 -4.44 34.12 12.31
N GLY A 275 -4.66 33.07 13.11
CA GLY A 275 -4.06 32.90 14.42
C GLY A 275 -4.84 33.58 15.54
N GLU A 276 -6.08 34.03 15.29
CA GLU A 276 -6.93 34.67 16.28
C GLU A 276 -7.78 33.67 17.06
N SER A 277 -7.99 33.90 18.36
CA SER A 277 -8.79 32.99 19.16
C SER A 277 -10.28 33.02 18.76
N TYR A 278 -10.90 31.85 18.63
CA TYR A 278 -12.34 31.76 18.38
C TYR A 278 -13.20 32.27 19.54
N PHE A 279 -12.65 32.43 20.75
CA PHE A 279 -13.31 33.19 21.81
C PHE A 279 -13.57 34.65 21.40
N GLY A 280 -12.71 35.24 20.57
CA GLY A 280 -12.90 36.57 20.01
C GLY A 280 -14.09 36.64 19.04
N THR A 281 -14.28 35.59 18.23
CA THR A 281 -15.47 35.45 17.37
C THR A 281 -16.76 35.35 18.20
N LEU A 282 -16.73 34.56 19.29
CA LEU A 282 -17.86 34.45 20.22
C LEU A 282 -18.14 35.80 20.94
N GLY A 283 -17.09 36.53 21.33
CA GLY A 283 -17.23 37.87 21.89
C GLY A 283 -17.87 38.85 20.92
N GLY A 284 -17.50 38.76 19.63
CA GLY A 284 -18.10 39.56 18.57
C GLY A 284 -19.59 39.26 18.39
N LEU A 285 -20.00 38.00 18.53
CA LEU A 285 -21.41 37.59 18.52
C LEU A 285 -22.17 38.18 19.72
N TYR A 286 -21.65 38.03 20.93
CA TYR A 286 -22.27 38.57 22.15
C TYR A 286 -22.37 40.08 22.14
N ARG A 287 -21.35 40.78 21.62
CA ARG A 287 -21.38 42.23 21.45
C ARG A 287 -22.54 42.67 20.56
N ARG A 288 -22.79 41.98 19.44
CA ARG A 288 -23.91 42.29 18.52
C ARG A 288 -25.28 42.02 19.13
N GLN A 289 -25.37 41.04 20.02
CA GLN A 289 -26.57 40.74 20.80
C GLN A 289 -26.75 41.66 22.02
N ASN A 290 -25.87 42.66 22.22
CA ASN A 290 -25.80 43.51 23.41
C ASN A 290 -25.60 42.74 24.74
N ARG A 291 -25.10 41.50 24.67
CA ARG A 291 -24.73 40.68 25.83
C ARG A 291 -23.32 41.06 26.28
N PHE A 292 -23.16 42.28 26.78
CA PHE A 292 -21.83 42.85 27.05
C PHE A 292 -21.06 42.12 28.16
N ASP A 293 -21.73 41.61 29.19
CA ASP A 293 -21.07 40.85 30.26
C ASP A 293 -20.50 39.52 29.73
N ASP A 294 -21.26 38.82 28.89
CA ASP A 294 -20.77 37.62 28.22
C ASP A 294 -19.61 37.94 27.28
N ALA A 295 -19.71 39.04 26.53
CA ALA A 295 -18.67 39.50 25.63
C ALA A 295 -17.36 39.80 26.37
N LEU A 296 -17.42 40.53 27.50
CA LEU A 296 -16.26 40.82 28.34
C LEU A 296 -15.56 39.54 28.81
N ARG A 297 -16.33 38.55 29.26
CA ARG A 297 -15.79 37.26 29.73
C ARG A 297 -15.06 36.51 28.62
N VAL A 298 -15.69 36.34 27.45
CA VAL A 298 -15.05 35.57 26.37
C VAL A 298 -13.92 36.34 25.68
N TYR A 299 -13.96 37.67 25.60
CA TYR A 299 -12.80 38.42 25.14
C TYR A 299 -11.62 38.36 26.12
N ASP A 300 -11.87 38.23 27.44
CA ASP A 300 -10.79 37.97 28.40
C ASP A 300 -10.14 36.59 28.17
N GLU A 301 -10.92 35.57 27.84
CA GLU A 301 -10.40 34.25 27.43
C GLU A 301 -9.62 34.35 26.11
N ALA A 302 -10.16 35.06 25.11
CA ALA A 302 -9.46 35.29 23.84
C ALA A 302 -8.07 35.90 24.06
N ARG A 303 -7.98 36.92 24.92
CA ARG A 303 -6.71 37.57 25.31
C ARG A 303 -5.74 36.63 26.02
N ARG A 304 -6.22 35.56 26.69
CA ARG A 304 -5.35 34.55 27.33
C ARG A 304 -4.80 33.57 26.31
N VAL A 305 -5.60 33.21 25.30
CA VAL A 305 -5.21 32.32 24.21
C VAL A 305 -4.25 33.01 23.24
N THR A 306 -4.54 34.25 22.84
CA THR A 306 -3.72 35.06 21.94
C THR A 306 -3.18 36.31 22.64
N PRO A 307 -2.21 36.18 23.57
CA PRO A 307 -1.75 37.28 24.41
C PRO A 307 -1.02 38.40 23.67
N ASN A 308 -0.52 38.11 22.46
CA ASN A 308 0.16 39.06 21.59
C ASN A 308 -0.76 39.74 20.59
N SER A 309 -2.01 39.28 20.44
CA SER A 309 -2.97 39.90 19.53
C SER A 309 -3.54 41.19 20.13
N SER A 310 -3.57 42.24 19.33
CA SER A 310 -4.26 43.50 19.64
C SER A 310 -5.78 43.34 19.63
N TYR A 311 -6.32 42.44 18.79
CA TYR A 311 -7.75 42.28 18.55
C TYR A 311 -8.60 42.06 19.83
N PRO A 312 -8.33 41.06 20.70
CA PRO A 312 -9.15 40.85 21.89
C PRO A 312 -9.00 42.00 22.90
N ILE A 313 -7.83 42.64 22.97
CA ILE A 313 -7.57 43.75 23.89
C ILE A 313 -8.32 45.01 23.44
N THR A 314 -8.31 45.32 22.15
CA THR A 314 -9.06 46.44 21.56
C THR A 314 -10.56 46.28 21.78
N ASN A 315 -11.10 45.07 21.62
CA ASN A 315 -12.53 44.82 21.85
C ASN A 315 -12.91 44.90 23.33
N LEU A 316 -12.05 44.45 24.27
CA LEU A 316 -12.24 44.68 25.70
C LEU A 316 -12.25 46.18 26.03
N ALA A 317 -11.29 46.93 25.49
CA ALA A 317 -11.19 48.37 25.72
C ALA A 317 -12.45 49.11 25.22
N ALA A 318 -12.91 48.77 24.01
CA ALA A 318 -14.12 49.34 23.43
C ALA A 318 -15.39 48.96 24.22
N LEU A 319 -15.49 47.73 24.74
CA LEU A 319 -16.60 47.32 25.61
C LEU A 319 -16.61 48.11 26.92
N HIS A 320 -15.46 48.25 27.58
CA HIS A 320 -15.35 49.08 28.78
C HIS A 320 -15.75 50.53 28.49
N LYS A 321 -15.29 51.09 27.36
CA LYS A 321 -15.68 52.45 26.94
C LYS A 321 -17.20 52.57 26.73
N ARG A 322 -17.80 51.59 26.04
CA ARG A 322 -19.25 51.52 25.77
C ARG A 322 -20.09 51.45 27.05
N LEU A 323 -19.57 50.83 28.10
CA LEU A 323 -20.20 50.67 29.41
C LEU A 323 -19.95 51.87 30.36
N GLY A 324 -19.13 52.85 29.97
CA GLY A 324 -18.75 53.97 30.84
C GLY A 324 -17.67 53.63 31.88
N HIS A 325 -17.00 52.49 31.70
CA HIS A 325 -15.88 52.03 32.51
C HIS A 325 -14.57 52.69 32.03
N ASP A 326 -14.48 54.02 32.11
CA ASP A 326 -13.42 54.80 31.45
C ASP A 326 -12.00 54.45 31.95
N ASP A 327 -11.82 54.22 33.25
CA ASP A 327 -10.51 53.83 33.80
C ASP A 327 -10.03 52.49 33.22
N GLN A 328 -10.93 51.50 33.12
CA GLN A 328 -10.61 50.21 32.49
C GLN A 328 -10.41 50.35 30.98
N ALA A 329 -11.20 51.20 30.31
CA ALA A 329 -11.03 51.46 28.89
C ALA A 329 -9.64 52.03 28.61
N THR A 330 -9.22 53.06 29.35
CA THR A 330 -7.88 53.66 29.26
C THR A 330 -6.80 52.61 29.50
N PHE A 331 -6.91 51.82 30.58
CA PHE A 331 -5.95 50.74 30.88
C PHE A 331 -5.77 49.77 29.70
N PHE A 332 -6.86 49.32 29.08
CA PHE A 332 -6.77 48.40 27.95
C PHE A 332 -6.29 49.09 26.67
N PHE A 333 -6.70 50.32 26.37
CA PHE A 333 -6.21 51.05 25.19
C PHE A 333 -4.71 51.36 25.27
N GLU A 334 -4.17 51.67 26.46
CA GLU A 334 -2.72 51.79 26.63
C GLU A 334 -1.98 50.48 26.36
N ARG A 335 -2.61 49.33 26.65
CA ARG A 335 -2.05 48.02 26.29
C ARG A 335 -2.11 47.76 24.80
N VAL A 336 -3.18 48.17 24.11
CA VAL A 336 -3.27 48.10 22.65
C VAL A 336 -2.13 48.90 22.02
N VAL A 337 -1.89 50.13 22.48
CA VAL A 337 -0.77 50.97 22.03
C VAL A 337 0.57 50.24 22.17
N ARG A 338 0.87 49.71 23.37
CA ARG A 338 2.14 49.00 23.60
C ARG A 338 2.29 47.74 22.75
N ALA A 339 1.22 46.96 22.59
CA ALA A 339 1.23 45.75 21.78
C ALA A 339 1.41 46.08 20.29
N ALA A 340 0.66 47.07 19.80
CA ALA A 340 0.72 47.50 18.41
C ALA A 340 2.07 48.10 18.05
N GLU A 341 2.70 48.88 18.93
CA GLU A 341 4.06 49.41 18.68
C GLU A 341 5.08 48.28 18.48
N LEU A 342 5.03 47.23 19.32
CA LEU A 342 5.92 46.06 19.15
C LEU A 342 5.65 45.29 17.86
N GLN A 343 4.38 45.12 17.50
CA GLN A 343 3.99 44.34 16.33
C GLN A 343 4.24 45.11 15.03
N LEU A 344 4.03 46.43 15.01
CA LEU A 344 4.32 47.28 13.86
C LEU A 344 5.81 47.55 13.65
N ASP A 345 6.64 47.39 14.69
CA ASP A 345 8.10 47.37 14.55
C ASP A 345 8.58 46.11 13.81
N ASP A 346 7.91 44.97 14.00
CA ASP A 346 8.20 43.69 13.33
C ASP A 346 7.60 43.64 11.91
N ASP A 347 6.31 43.95 11.78
CA ASP A 347 5.60 44.08 10.51
C ASP A 347 4.89 45.44 10.38
N PRO A 348 5.53 46.44 9.75
CA PRO A 348 4.92 47.74 9.51
C PRO A 348 3.68 47.70 8.60
N ARG A 349 3.44 46.58 7.90
CA ARG A 349 2.32 46.41 6.95
C ARG A 349 1.15 45.65 7.54
N ASP A 350 1.17 45.35 8.83
CA ASP A 350 0.00 44.86 9.55
C ASP A 350 -1.03 45.98 9.74
N TYR A 351 -1.90 46.13 8.75
CA TYR A 351 -2.92 47.18 8.74
C TYR A 351 -4.09 46.92 9.70
N TRP A 352 -4.29 45.68 10.15
CA TRP A 352 -5.27 45.37 11.21
C TRP A 352 -4.78 45.93 12.54
N THR A 353 -3.55 45.61 12.91
CA THR A 353 -2.91 46.16 14.11
C THR A 353 -2.79 47.68 14.04
N ARG A 354 -2.47 48.24 12.86
CA ARG A 354 -2.43 49.70 12.69
C ARG A 354 -3.80 50.36 12.87
N ALA A 355 -4.88 49.71 12.45
CA ALA A 355 -6.24 50.21 12.67
C ALA A 355 -6.63 50.20 14.15
N ASP A 356 -6.30 49.11 14.86
CA ASP A 356 -6.48 49.01 16.32
C ASP A 356 -5.65 50.06 17.06
N TYR A 357 -4.42 50.32 16.61
CA TYR A 357 -3.55 51.38 17.12
C TYR A 357 -4.14 52.77 16.94
N ALA A 358 -4.68 53.06 15.75
CA ALA A 358 -5.39 54.31 15.47
C ALA A 358 -6.59 54.51 16.39
N GLN A 359 -7.40 53.46 16.59
CA GLN A 359 -8.55 53.49 17.49
C GLN A 359 -8.12 53.73 18.95
N ALA A 360 -7.04 53.10 19.40
CA ALA A 360 -6.52 53.30 20.75
C ALA A 360 -6.01 54.72 20.98
N LYS A 361 -5.20 55.25 20.05
CA LYS A 361 -4.72 56.64 20.08
C LYS A 361 -5.87 57.65 20.14
N LEU A 362 -6.93 57.41 19.37
CA LEU A 362 -8.12 58.26 19.38
C LEU A 362 -8.74 58.34 20.78
N VAL A 363 -9.00 57.20 21.42
CA VAL A 363 -9.65 57.17 22.74
C VAL A 363 -8.75 57.74 23.83
N LEU A 364 -7.43 57.61 23.69
CA LEU A 364 -6.44 58.20 24.60
C LEU A 364 -6.22 59.71 24.37
N GLY A 365 -6.89 60.31 23.38
CA GLY A 365 -6.85 61.75 23.11
C GLY A 365 -5.75 62.21 22.16
N ASP A 366 -4.96 61.30 21.58
CA ASP A 366 -3.98 61.61 20.54
C ASP A 366 -4.63 61.56 19.15
N VAL A 367 -5.55 62.51 18.92
CA VAL A 367 -6.37 62.59 17.70
C VAL A 367 -5.50 62.74 16.45
N ALA A 368 -4.46 63.57 16.51
CA ALA A 368 -3.60 63.83 15.35
C ALA A 368 -2.88 62.56 14.89
N SER A 369 -2.29 61.80 15.82
CA SER A 369 -1.67 60.52 15.48
C SER A 369 -2.71 59.50 15.02
N ALA A 370 -3.87 59.41 15.68
CA ALA A 370 -4.93 58.48 15.30
C ALA A 370 -5.38 58.67 13.85
N VAL A 371 -5.61 59.91 13.44
CA VAL A 371 -5.98 60.26 12.06
C VAL A 371 -4.85 59.92 11.08
N ALA A 372 -3.59 60.17 11.44
CA ALA A 372 -2.45 59.82 10.60
C ALA A 372 -2.34 58.31 10.35
N GLU A 373 -2.44 57.49 11.40
CA GLU A 373 -2.40 56.03 11.30
C GLU A 373 -3.56 55.49 10.44
N LEU A 374 -4.77 56.01 10.66
CA LEU A 374 -5.94 55.61 9.89
C LEU A 374 -5.81 55.97 8.40
N ARG A 375 -5.22 57.13 8.08
CA ARG A 375 -4.92 57.50 6.69
C ARG A 375 -3.96 56.50 6.04
N THR A 376 -2.91 56.09 6.76
CA THR A 376 -2.01 55.03 6.27
C THR A 376 -2.76 53.74 5.97
N VAL A 377 -3.69 53.32 6.83
CA VAL A 377 -4.55 52.14 6.59
C VAL A 377 -5.40 52.34 5.32
N ILE A 378 -6.08 53.48 5.21
CA ILE A 378 -6.96 53.80 4.07
C ILE A 378 -6.17 53.83 2.74
N ASP A 379 -4.98 54.42 2.73
CA ASP A 379 -4.18 54.57 1.51
C ASP A 379 -3.55 53.25 1.06
N SER A 380 -3.28 52.33 2.01
CA SER A 380 -2.54 51.10 1.73
C SER A 380 -3.44 49.89 1.44
N VAL A 381 -4.59 49.81 2.10
CA VAL A 381 -5.48 48.65 2.01
C VAL A 381 -6.47 48.90 0.90
N GLN A 382 -6.44 48.11 -0.19
CA GLN A 382 -7.47 48.19 -1.24
C GLN A 382 -8.75 47.45 -0.84
N GLU A 383 -8.66 46.46 0.04
CA GLU A 383 -9.78 45.62 0.44
C GLU A 383 -10.85 46.36 1.26
N TYR A 384 -12.11 46.00 0.99
CA TYR A 384 -13.29 46.61 1.58
C TYR A 384 -13.54 46.14 3.04
N GLY A 385 -13.11 44.92 3.38
CA GLY A 385 -13.47 44.25 4.65
C GLY A 385 -12.87 44.86 5.91
N LEU A 386 -11.61 45.29 5.87
CA LEU A 386 -10.95 45.95 7.00
C LEU A 386 -11.62 47.29 7.30
N LEU A 387 -11.81 48.15 6.29
CA LEU A 387 -12.43 49.46 6.49
C LEU A 387 -13.87 49.37 7.04
N GLU A 388 -14.65 48.38 6.60
CA GLU A 388 -15.97 48.09 7.17
C GLU A 388 -15.89 47.73 8.66
N SER A 389 -14.87 46.96 9.04
CA SER A 389 -14.62 46.57 10.43
C SER A 389 -14.21 47.78 11.28
N VAL A 390 -13.33 48.64 10.77
CA VAL A 390 -12.95 49.91 11.41
C VAL A 390 -14.17 50.81 11.60
N ARG A 391 -14.99 51.01 10.55
CA ARG A 391 -16.24 51.78 10.65
C ARG A 391 -17.15 51.22 11.74
N SER A 392 -17.32 49.90 11.80
CA SER A 392 -18.14 49.24 12.82
C SER A 392 -17.60 49.46 14.24
N GLY A 393 -16.28 49.41 14.43
CA GLY A 393 -15.62 49.70 15.71
C GLY A 393 -15.83 51.14 16.17
N LEU A 394 -15.59 52.11 15.29
CA LEU A 394 -15.80 53.52 15.56
C LEU A 394 -17.29 53.84 15.84
N ALA A 395 -18.21 53.27 15.07
CA ALA A 395 -19.64 53.44 15.31
C ALA A 395 -20.11 52.80 16.64
N PHE A 396 -19.45 51.75 17.10
CA PHE A 396 -19.69 51.17 18.42
C PHE A 396 -19.20 52.11 19.52
N LEU A 397 -18.01 52.70 19.37
CA LEU A 397 -17.47 53.70 20.29
C LEU A 397 -18.33 54.97 20.36
N ALA A 398 -18.97 55.38 19.26
CA ALA A 398 -19.86 56.54 19.22
C ALA A 398 -21.08 56.43 20.14
N GLN A 399 -21.43 55.21 20.55
CA GLN A 399 -22.53 54.95 21.48
C GLN A 399 -22.10 54.96 22.95
N SER A 400 -20.85 55.32 23.24
CA SER A 400 -20.32 55.40 24.60
C SER A 400 -20.91 56.60 25.34
N PRO A 401 -21.12 56.51 26.67
CA PRO A 401 -21.72 57.59 27.45
C PRO A 401 -20.84 58.86 27.51
N THR A 402 -19.53 58.69 27.40
CA THR A 402 -18.56 59.80 27.31
C THR A 402 -18.16 60.05 25.87
N SER A 403 -18.17 61.32 25.45
CA SER A 403 -17.70 61.74 24.12
C SER A 403 -16.23 61.43 23.90
N ILE A 404 -15.89 61.06 22.66
CA ILE A 404 -14.52 60.81 22.23
C ILE A 404 -14.16 61.88 21.20
N GLU A 405 -13.18 62.72 21.52
CA GLU A 405 -12.73 63.79 20.62
C GLU A 405 -12.17 63.20 19.32
N GLY A 406 -12.47 63.81 18.17
CA GLY A 406 -11.99 63.36 16.85
C GLY A 406 -12.70 62.14 16.25
N LEU A 407 -13.66 61.54 16.97
CA LEU A 407 -14.36 60.34 16.49
C LEU A 407 -15.16 60.58 15.21
N ASP A 408 -15.89 61.70 15.14
CA ASP A 408 -16.68 62.07 13.95
C ASP A 408 -15.79 62.29 12.73
N GLU A 409 -14.58 62.83 12.91
CA GLU A 409 -13.60 62.99 11.84
C GLU A 409 -13.13 61.63 11.31
N MET A 410 -12.74 60.71 12.19
CA MET A 410 -12.33 59.37 11.78
C MET A 410 -13.46 58.59 11.10
N LEU A 411 -14.70 58.70 11.60
CA LEU A 411 -15.87 58.12 10.94
C LEU A 411 -16.08 58.70 9.53
N ALA A 412 -15.96 60.02 9.38
CA ALA A 412 -16.09 60.68 8.08
C ALA A 412 -15.00 60.24 7.09
N LEU A 413 -13.76 60.06 7.55
CA LEU A 413 -12.65 59.55 6.73
C LEU A 413 -12.94 58.14 6.19
N VAL A 414 -13.32 57.22 7.08
CA VAL A 414 -13.61 55.83 6.68
C VAL A 414 -14.84 55.76 5.76
N ASN A 415 -15.90 56.51 6.06
CA ASN A 415 -17.11 56.53 5.23
C ASN A 415 -16.84 57.07 3.82
N THR A 416 -16.01 58.12 3.71
CA THR A 416 -15.57 58.66 2.42
C THR A 416 -14.80 57.59 1.63
N ALA A 417 -13.83 56.94 2.26
CA ALA A 417 -13.01 55.90 1.62
C ALA A 417 -13.85 54.72 1.12
N LEU A 418 -14.80 54.24 1.93
CA LEU A 418 -15.74 53.19 1.55
C LEU A 418 -16.60 53.61 0.35
N SER A 419 -17.20 54.81 0.41
CA SER A 419 -18.06 55.33 -0.66
C SER A 419 -17.31 55.46 -2.00
N THR A 420 -16.05 55.91 -1.97
CA THR A 420 -15.21 56.01 -3.18
C THR A 420 -14.95 54.65 -3.82
N ARG A 421 -14.72 53.62 -3.01
CA ARG A 421 -14.44 52.25 -3.50
C ARG A 421 -15.70 51.55 -4.01
N GLU A 422 -16.86 51.82 -3.41
CA GLU A 422 -18.16 51.33 -3.90
C GLU A 422 -18.46 51.82 -5.33
N GLN A 423 -17.99 53.03 -5.65
CA GLN A 423 -18.14 53.64 -6.98
C GLN A 423 -17.08 53.18 -8.00
N GLN A 424 -16.06 52.43 -7.56
CA GLN A 424 -14.98 51.89 -8.39
C GLN A 424 -14.81 50.38 -8.11
N PRO A 425 -15.80 49.52 -8.47
CA PRO A 425 -15.63 48.09 -8.32
C PRO A 425 -14.40 47.65 -9.12
N SER A 426 -13.40 47.13 -8.43
CA SER A 426 -12.19 46.61 -9.04
C SER A 426 -12.55 45.56 -10.09
N GLN A 427 -12.04 45.69 -11.32
CA GLN A 427 -12.22 44.76 -12.45
C GLN A 427 -11.78 43.30 -12.18
N ASN A 428 -11.35 42.98 -10.96
CA ASN A 428 -10.93 41.65 -10.53
C ASN A 428 -12.02 40.83 -9.82
N GLN A 429 -13.22 41.38 -9.57
CA GLN A 429 -14.33 40.58 -9.04
C GLN A 429 -14.98 39.68 -10.10
N ASP A 430 -14.99 40.10 -11.37
CA ASP A 430 -15.69 39.36 -12.45
C ASP A 430 -14.82 38.30 -13.16
N ALA A 431 -13.52 38.20 -12.86
CA ALA A 431 -12.61 37.31 -13.58
C ALA A 431 -12.54 35.87 -13.02
N VAL A 432 -13.23 35.59 -11.91
CA VAL A 432 -13.20 34.26 -11.26
C VAL A 432 -14.56 33.54 -11.37
N ASP A 433 -15.63 34.22 -11.77
CA ASP A 433 -16.97 33.61 -11.99
C ASP A 433 -17.04 32.74 -13.27
N THR A 434 -15.91 32.55 -13.96
CA THR A 434 -15.79 31.62 -15.09
C THR A 434 -14.49 30.84 -15.03
N VAL A 435 -14.42 29.76 -14.23
CA VAL A 435 -13.78 28.47 -14.57
C VAL A 435 -14.38 27.37 -13.70
#